data_AF-A0A8H4U716-F1
#
_entry.id   AF-A0A8H4U716-F1
#
_cell.length_a   1.000
_cell.length_b   1.000
_cell.length_c   1.000
_cell.angle_alpha   90.00
_cell.angle_beta   90.00
_cell.angle_gamma   90.00
#
_symmetry.space_group_name_H-M   'P 1'
#
loop_
_entity.id
_entity.type
_entity.pdbx_description
1 polymer ?
#
loop_
_entity_poly.entity_id
_entity_poly.type
_entity_poly.pdbx_seq_one_letter_code
_entity_poly.pdbx_strand_id
1 'polypeptide(L)'
;MPTEQEALTIYQSAIHFDGLNICNFSQEIFEAWKAGGITGVSCTCGLWEGLRGSLANVVQWKEWFEEHSDLIVQAHSVKDIREAKKSGRTAVLLSWQNTAGIEDQLSYLRIFRDLGVRKMQLTYNTQNYSGAGYTELRDSGLTGFGREVVDEMAKLGIVCDLSHVGPQTSEDVINYAPAGKPPCFSHILPAGLKEHPRNKDDRLIKLLGSKSGFIGLSQFGPHMEKGNDSTIDDYVDALDYVVGLVGEDLVGIGSDASEGHGRPSDFMAWCNKDKGYARQLTPWGSQKVVKPLGKLADRAQLAVAMARKGWSEEKMRKVLGENWLHYLEKIIGCIFSPQPDSSFTGYLLVPRPRKNLRLCSRFPASEVENKNNNNNCTPTRGVAAAMDGLSVAASCVALIQAADKTYSVISQFVQDCKDAQSDLAAVSRELSALTRTLGLLRDLVPDGSEFADSNLTNNTKRDIREIIESSFNVAIDIESVLLG
;
A
#
# COMPACT_ATOMS: atom_id res chain seq x y z
N MET A 1 -13.72 -28.97 26.44
CA MET A 1 -12.55 -28.24 25.92
C MET A 1 -11.73 -29.23 25.10
N PRO A 2 -11.22 -28.85 23.91
CA PRO A 2 -10.38 -29.73 23.12
C PRO A 2 -9.04 -29.99 23.84
N THR A 3 -8.49 -31.18 23.66
CA THR A 3 -7.10 -31.52 23.99
C THR A 3 -6.13 -30.80 23.05
N GLU A 4 -4.84 -30.75 23.40
CA GLU A 4 -3.80 -30.19 22.53
C GLU A 4 -3.75 -30.86 21.14
N GLN A 5 -3.97 -32.19 21.08
CA GLN A 5 -3.99 -32.92 19.81
C GLN A 5 -5.23 -32.62 18.96
N GLU A 6 -6.41 -32.54 19.59
CA GLU A 6 -7.65 -32.12 18.91
C GLU A 6 -7.55 -30.67 18.42
N ALA A 7 -6.87 -29.81 19.16
CA ALA A 7 -6.63 -28.42 18.78
C ALA A 7 -5.80 -28.28 17.50
N LEU A 8 -4.81 -29.13 17.29
CA LEU A 8 -4.07 -29.19 16.03
C LEU A 8 -4.97 -29.60 14.86
N THR A 9 -5.89 -30.56 15.06
CA THR A 9 -6.87 -30.95 14.04
C THR A 9 -7.87 -29.82 13.75
N ILE A 10 -8.33 -29.10 14.78
CA ILE A 10 -9.16 -27.90 14.63
C ILE A 10 -8.43 -26.87 13.77
N TYR A 11 -7.17 -26.56 14.12
CA TYR A 11 -6.33 -25.60 13.39
C TYR A 11 -6.20 -25.94 11.90
N GLN A 12 -5.93 -27.20 11.57
CA GLN A 12 -5.80 -27.67 10.18
C GLN A 12 -7.08 -27.39 9.35
N SER A 13 -8.25 -27.62 9.94
CA SER A 13 -9.55 -27.42 9.27
C SER A 13 -10.04 -25.96 9.29
N ALA A 14 -9.56 -25.12 10.22
CA ALA A 14 -10.03 -23.75 10.40
C ALA A 14 -9.49 -22.79 9.33
N ILE A 15 -10.18 -21.65 9.16
CA ILE A 15 -9.61 -20.49 8.46
C ILE A 15 -8.63 -19.80 9.41
N HIS A 16 -7.41 -19.59 8.94
CA HIS A 16 -6.40 -18.80 9.65
C HIS A 16 -6.14 -17.50 8.89
N PHE A 17 -6.53 -16.36 9.46
CA PHE A 17 -6.32 -15.05 8.86
C PHE A 17 -5.44 -14.17 9.76
N ASP A 18 -4.30 -13.74 9.23
CA ASP A 18 -3.40 -12.82 9.92
C ASP A 18 -3.62 -11.38 9.45
N GLY A 19 -4.03 -10.52 10.38
CA GLY A 19 -4.39 -9.13 10.16
C GLY A 19 -3.24 -8.21 9.78
N LEU A 20 -1.98 -8.61 9.95
CA LEU A 20 -0.82 -7.82 9.49
C LEU A 20 0.45 -8.67 9.34
N ASN A 21 1.05 -8.65 8.15
CA ASN A 21 2.44 -9.06 7.91
C ASN A 21 3.23 -7.93 7.21
N ILE A 22 4.50 -7.85 7.56
CA ILE A 22 5.52 -6.98 6.96
C ILE A 22 6.83 -7.75 6.83
N CYS A 23 6.74 -9.03 6.44
CA CYS A 23 7.88 -9.89 6.17
C CYS A 23 8.71 -9.36 4.99
N ASN A 24 9.94 -9.87 4.85
CA ASN A 24 10.71 -9.68 3.63
C ASN A 24 10.19 -10.67 2.59
N PHE A 25 9.13 -10.28 1.88
CA PHE A 25 8.37 -11.19 1.02
C PHE A 25 9.26 -11.80 -0.07
N SER A 26 9.16 -13.12 -0.19
CA SER A 26 9.91 -13.96 -1.10
C SER A 26 9.22 -15.32 -1.21
N GLN A 27 9.68 -16.19 -2.11
CA GLN A 27 9.18 -17.55 -2.20
C GLN A 27 9.24 -18.28 -0.85
N GLU A 28 10.33 -18.13 -0.09
CA GLU A 28 10.51 -18.77 1.21
C GLU A 28 9.43 -18.35 2.22
N ILE A 29 9.02 -17.07 2.20
CA ILE A 29 7.92 -16.58 3.04
C ILE A 29 6.59 -17.19 2.60
N PHE A 30 6.34 -17.32 1.30
CA PHE A 30 5.12 -17.90 0.76
C PHE A 30 5.02 -19.39 1.10
N GLU A 31 6.12 -20.11 1.04
CA GLU A 31 6.24 -21.50 1.50
C GLU A 31 6.03 -21.60 3.02
N ALA A 32 6.59 -20.68 3.81
CA ALA A 32 6.42 -20.65 5.25
C ALA A 32 4.96 -20.38 5.66
N TRP A 33 4.22 -19.53 4.93
CA TRP A 33 2.78 -19.36 5.13
C TRP A 33 2.00 -20.65 4.89
N LYS A 34 2.30 -21.34 3.78
CA LYS A 34 1.68 -22.62 3.44
C LYS A 34 1.98 -23.68 4.51
N ALA A 35 3.25 -23.81 4.93
CA ALA A 35 3.67 -24.72 5.98
C ALA A 35 2.99 -24.41 7.33
N GLY A 36 2.82 -23.12 7.65
CA GLY A 36 2.11 -22.64 8.83
C GLY A 36 0.59 -22.82 8.78
N GLY A 37 0.02 -23.25 7.66
CA GLY A 37 -1.43 -23.38 7.47
C GLY A 37 -2.17 -22.04 7.39
N ILE A 38 -1.47 -20.94 7.08
CA ILE A 38 -2.07 -19.62 6.95
C ILE A 38 -2.98 -19.61 5.73
N THR A 39 -4.26 -19.29 5.94
CA THR A 39 -5.26 -19.28 4.87
C THR A 39 -5.29 -17.93 4.16
N GLY A 40 -5.20 -16.84 4.92
CA GLY A 40 -5.09 -15.51 4.38
C GLY A 40 -4.26 -14.59 5.25
N VAL A 41 -3.73 -13.54 4.64
CA VAL A 41 -2.84 -12.58 5.28
C VAL A 41 -3.07 -11.19 4.71
N SER A 42 -3.10 -10.18 5.58
CA SER A 42 -3.03 -8.79 5.19
C SER A 42 -1.57 -8.35 5.09
N CYS A 43 -1.05 -8.18 3.87
CA CYS A 43 0.35 -7.83 3.64
C CYS A 43 0.53 -6.33 3.49
N THR A 44 1.53 -5.78 4.19
CA THR A 44 1.93 -4.38 4.05
C THR A 44 2.64 -4.18 2.72
N CYS A 45 2.12 -3.31 1.85
CA CYS A 45 2.74 -2.90 0.60
C CYS A 45 2.83 -1.37 0.43
N GLY A 46 2.73 -0.63 1.54
CA GLY A 46 2.97 0.81 1.60
C GLY A 46 3.14 1.28 3.04
N LEU A 47 4.17 2.09 3.30
CA LEU A 47 4.55 2.57 4.63
C LEU A 47 4.96 4.06 4.64
N TRP A 48 5.99 4.43 3.87
CA TRP A 48 6.44 5.83 3.75
C TRP A 48 6.45 6.33 2.30
N GLU A 49 6.32 5.42 1.36
CA GLU A 49 6.32 5.71 -0.07
C GLU A 49 5.20 6.67 -0.45
N GLY A 50 5.51 7.62 -1.34
CA GLY A 50 4.51 8.39 -2.09
C GLY A 50 3.93 7.58 -3.26
N LEU A 51 3.17 8.23 -4.14
CA LEU A 51 2.41 7.56 -5.20
C LEU A 51 3.23 6.56 -6.03
N ARG A 52 4.38 6.99 -6.54
CA ARG A 52 5.23 6.18 -7.43
C ARG A 52 5.75 4.92 -6.72
N GLY A 53 6.23 5.05 -5.49
CA GLY A 53 6.74 3.91 -4.73
C GLY A 53 5.61 2.95 -4.34
N SER A 54 4.45 3.48 -3.95
CA SER A 54 3.27 2.66 -3.69
C SER A 54 2.79 1.90 -4.92
N LEU A 55 2.83 2.50 -6.12
CA LEU A 55 2.55 1.80 -7.38
C LEU A 55 3.57 0.71 -7.66
N ALA A 56 4.87 0.99 -7.50
CA ALA A 56 5.92 0.00 -7.69
C ALA A 56 5.74 -1.23 -6.78
N ASN A 57 5.38 -1.01 -5.51
CA ASN A 57 5.08 -2.10 -4.58
C ASN A 57 3.88 -2.94 -5.05
N VAL A 58 2.83 -2.31 -5.57
CA VAL A 58 1.67 -3.03 -6.12
C VAL A 58 2.06 -3.83 -7.36
N VAL A 59 2.89 -3.28 -8.26
CA VAL A 59 3.41 -3.98 -9.44
C VAL A 59 4.18 -5.23 -9.02
N GLN A 60 5.10 -5.11 -8.05
CA GLN A 60 5.85 -6.26 -7.54
C GLN A 60 4.93 -7.35 -6.99
N TRP A 61 3.86 -6.98 -6.28
CA TRP A 61 2.87 -7.96 -5.82
C TRP A 61 2.13 -8.64 -6.97
N LYS A 62 1.84 -7.93 -8.06
CA LYS A 62 1.21 -8.54 -9.26
C LYS A 62 2.13 -9.60 -9.87
N GLU A 63 3.42 -9.29 -10.01
CA GLU A 63 4.42 -10.23 -10.51
C GLU A 63 4.49 -11.48 -9.61
N TRP A 64 4.56 -11.32 -8.28
CA TRP A 64 4.58 -12.47 -7.37
C TRP A 64 3.31 -13.32 -7.43
N PHE A 65 2.14 -12.74 -7.67
CA PHE A 65 0.90 -13.52 -7.86
C PHE A 65 0.94 -14.37 -9.13
N GLU A 66 1.66 -13.92 -10.17
CA GLU A 66 1.85 -14.67 -11.41
C GLU A 66 2.92 -15.76 -11.22
N GLU A 67 4.09 -15.38 -10.69
CA GLU A 67 5.26 -16.26 -10.50
C GLU A 67 5.02 -17.38 -9.48
N HIS A 68 4.26 -17.10 -8.42
CA HIS A 68 4.02 -18.04 -7.31
C HIS A 68 2.54 -18.42 -7.18
N SER A 69 1.84 -18.53 -8.31
CA SER A 69 0.40 -18.82 -8.38
C SER A 69 -0.03 -20.17 -7.77
N ASP A 70 0.92 -21.07 -7.53
CA ASP A 70 0.77 -22.35 -6.84
C ASP A 70 0.84 -22.24 -5.29
N LEU A 71 1.36 -21.12 -4.79
CA LEU A 71 1.51 -20.82 -3.35
C LEU A 71 0.53 -19.74 -2.88
N ILE A 72 0.36 -18.66 -3.66
CA ILE A 72 -0.40 -17.48 -3.26
C ILE A 72 -1.43 -17.05 -4.30
N VAL A 73 -2.44 -16.31 -3.85
CA VAL A 73 -3.44 -15.68 -4.70
C VAL A 73 -3.85 -14.34 -4.12
N GLN A 74 -4.14 -13.35 -4.95
CA GLN A 74 -4.66 -12.08 -4.47
C GLN A 74 -6.10 -12.21 -3.94
N ALA A 75 -6.35 -11.64 -2.76
CA ALA A 75 -7.68 -11.54 -2.19
C ALA A 75 -8.31 -10.17 -2.50
N HIS A 76 -9.40 -10.18 -3.25
CA HIS A 76 -10.25 -9.01 -3.46
C HIS A 76 -11.50 -9.02 -2.57
N SER A 77 -11.84 -10.19 -2.02
CA SER A 77 -13.04 -10.47 -1.24
C SER A 77 -12.81 -11.63 -0.25
N VAL A 78 -13.74 -11.84 0.67
CA VAL A 78 -13.74 -13.00 1.58
C VAL A 78 -13.89 -14.32 0.82
N LYS A 79 -14.60 -14.31 -0.32
CA LYS A 79 -14.73 -15.48 -1.20
C LYS A 79 -13.35 -15.98 -1.64
N ASP A 80 -12.45 -15.08 -2.04
CA ASP A 80 -11.10 -15.44 -2.48
C ASP A 80 -10.31 -16.12 -1.36
N ILE A 81 -10.47 -15.65 -0.11
CA ILE A 81 -9.82 -16.26 1.06
C ILE A 81 -10.35 -17.68 1.31
N ARG A 82 -11.67 -17.89 1.19
CA ARG A 82 -12.25 -19.24 1.33
C ARG A 82 -11.84 -20.18 0.20
N GLU A 83 -11.71 -19.69 -1.03
CA GLU A 83 -11.21 -20.49 -2.16
C GLU A 83 -9.71 -20.80 -2.04
N ALA A 84 -8.91 -19.89 -1.48
CA ALA A 84 -7.50 -20.14 -1.17
C ALA A 84 -7.35 -21.33 -0.20
N LYS A 85 -8.19 -21.40 0.86
CA LYS A 85 -8.23 -22.57 1.76
C LYS A 85 -8.45 -23.87 1.00
N LYS A 86 -9.47 -23.92 0.13
CA LYS A 86 -9.84 -25.12 -0.63
C LYS A 86 -8.76 -25.56 -1.60
N SER A 87 -8.04 -24.59 -2.19
CA SER A 87 -6.96 -24.84 -3.15
C SER A 87 -5.59 -25.05 -2.49
N GLY A 88 -5.48 -24.99 -1.16
CA GLY A 88 -4.21 -25.17 -0.44
C GLY A 88 -3.21 -24.03 -0.67
N ARG A 89 -3.71 -22.82 -1.00
CA ARG A 89 -2.93 -21.60 -1.23
C ARG A 89 -3.20 -20.58 -0.12
N THR A 90 -2.32 -19.58 -0.02
CA THR A 90 -2.52 -18.44 0.89
C THR A 90 -3.13 -17.25 0.12
N ALA A 91 -4.24 -16.73 0.61
CA ALA A 91 -4.86 -15.51 0.09
C ALA A 91 -4.18 -14.26 0.64
N VAL A 92 -3.65 -13.39 -0.23
CA VAL A 92 -2.98 -12.14 0.17
C VAL A 92 -3.90 -10.96 -0.07
N LEU A 93 -4.32 -10.30 1.01
CA LEU A 93 -5.04 -9.04 1.00
C LEU A 93 -4.03 -7.89 1.04
N LEU A 94 -3.91 -7.15 -0.06
CA LEU A 94 -2.98 -6.01 -0.13
C LEU A 94 -3.44 -4.89 0.80
N SER A 95 -2.53 -4.44 1.65
CA SER A 95 -2.80 -3.44 2.68
C SER A 95 -1.67 -2.44 2.87
N TRP A 96 -1.99 -1.23 3.29
CA TRP A 96 -1.01 -0.21 3.60
C TRP A 96 -1.03 0.14 5.07
N GLN A 97 0.13 0.53 5.58
CA GLN A 97 0.28 1.04 6.93
C GLN A 97 0.30 2.58 7.01
N ASN A 98 0.10 3.27 5.89
CA ASN A 98 0.03 4.72 5.84
C ASN A 98 -0.77 5.17 4.62
N THR A 99 -1.46 6.31 4.73
CA THR A 99 -2.07 6.98 3.57
C THR A 99 -1.10 7.94 2.86
N ALA A 100 0.20 7.93 3.17
CA ALA A 100 1.18 8.78 2.49
C ALA A 100 1.17 8.60 0.96
N GLY A 101 0.94 7.36 0.48
CA GLY A 101 0.92 7.04 -0.95
C GLY A 101 -0.28 7.61 -1.73
N ILE A 102 -1.32 8.11 -1.06
CA ILE A 102 -2.41 8.86 -1.73
C ILE A 102 -2.13 10.36 -1.83
N GLU A 103 -1.05 10.82 -1.19
CA GLU A 103 -0.63 12.23 -1.18
C GLU A 103 -1.79 13.13 -0.73
N ASP A 104 -2.13 14.16 -1.51
CA ASP A 104 -3.26 15.07 -1.29
C ASP A 104 -4.44 14.78 -2.23
N GLN A 105 -4.49 13.59 -2.85
CA GLN A 105 -5.45 13.25 -3.91
C GLN A 105 -6.40 12.12 -3.50
N LEU A 106 -7.64 12.46 -3.12
CA LEU A 106 -8.68 11.47 -2.77
C LEU A 106 -8.95 10.44 -3.88
N SER A 107 -8.84 10.86 -5.15
CA SER A 107 -9.06 9.98 -6.30
C SER A 107 -8.08 8.81 -6.37
N TYR A 108 -6.90 8.89 -5.73
CA TYR A 108 -5.93 7.80 -5.72
C TYR A 108 -6.44 6.60 -4.91
N LEU A 109 -7.31 6.80 -3.91
CA LEU A 109 -7.95 5.68 -3.19
C LEU A 109 -8.70 4.75 -4.15
N ARG A 110 -9.39 5.30 -5.15
CA ARG A 110 -10.11 4.51 -6.17
C ARG A 110 -9.15 3.72 -7.04
N ILE A 111 -8.07 4.35 -7.48
CA ILE A 111 -7.03 3.71 -8.31
C ILE A 111 -6.45 2.51 -7.55
N PHE A 112 -6.00 2.72 -6.31
CA PHE A 112 -5.41 1.63 -5.52
C PHE A 112 -6.42 0.56 -5.14
N ARG A 113 -7.69 0.92 -4.92
CA ARG A 113 -8.77 -0.06 -4.78
C ARG A 113 -8.91 -0.91 -6.03
N ASP A 114 -8.91 -0.33 -7.22
CA ASP A 114 -9.07 -1.07 -8.47
C ASP A 114 -7.86 -1.97 -8.74
N LEU A 115 -6.66 -1.53 -8.34
CA LEU A 115 -5.45 -2.36 -8.37
C LEU A 115 -5.44 -3.48 -7.32
N GLY A 116 -6.35 -3.44 -6.34
CA GLY A 116 -6.60 -4.52 -5.40
C GLY A 116 -6.16 -4.28 -3.96
N VAL A 117 -5.79 -3.05 -3.59
CA VAL A 117 -5.60 -2.66 -2.18
C VAL A 117 -6.97 -2.66 -1.48
N ARG A 118 -7.04 -3.24 -0.28
CA ARG A 118 -8.30 -3.43 0.47
C ARG A 118 -8.28 -2.90 1.90
N LYS A 119 -7.11 -2.54 2.42
CA LYS A 119 -6.95 -1.96 3.76
C LYS A 119 -5.90 -0.87 3.73
N MET A 120 -6.13 0.24 4.41
CA MET A 120 -5.13 1.28 4.63
C MET A 120 -5.20 1.78 6.07
N GLN A 121 -4.04 1.89 6.71
CA GLN A 121 -3.91 2.55 8.01
C GLN A 121 -3.73 4.05 7.81
N LEU A 122 -4.43 4.84 8.62
CA LEU A 122 -4.57 6.27 8.39
C LEU A 122 -3.24 7.03 8.51
N THR A 123 -2.39 6.64 9.45
CA THR A 123 -1.07 7.24 9.67
C THR A 123 -0.07 6.16 10.08
N TYR A 124 1.21 6.39 9.79
CA TYR A 124 2.29 5.58 10.36
C TYR A 124 3.18 6.44 11.24
N ASN A 125 3.11 6.23 12.56
CA ASN A 125 3.91 6.85 13.62
C ASN A 125 3.81 8.38 13.77
N THR A 126 3.89 9.18 12.71
CA THR A 126 3.91 10.65 12.74
C THR A 126 2.77 11.26 11.94
N GLN A 127 2.68 12.60 11.92
CA GLN A 127 1.65 13.33 11.20
C GLN A 127 1.76 13.18 9.67
N ASN A 128 0.60 13.05 9.03
CA ASN A 128 0.40 13.15 7.59
C ASN A 128 -0.87 14.00 7.30
N TYR A 129 -1.35 14.05 6.05
CA TYR A 129 -2.54 14.83 5.69
C TYR A 129 -3.83 14.37 6.35
N SER A 130 -3.91 13.10 6.77
CA SER A 130 -5.12 12.50 7.33
C SER A 130 -5.24 12.70 8.85
N GLY A 131 -4.13 12.77 9.56
CA GLY A 131 -4.11 12.89 11.03
C GLY A 131 -2.71 12.73 11.61
N ALA A 132 -2.64 12.43 12.91
CA ALA A 132 -1.39 12.21 13.62
C ALA A 132 -1.21 10.75 14.08
N GLY A 133 0.02 10.25 13.95
CA GLY A 133 0.43 8.99 14.54
C GLY A 133 0.85 9.11 16.01
N TYR A 134 0.99 7.98 16.69
CA TYR A 134 1.22 7.93 18.14
C TYR A 134 2.59 8.45 18.61
N THR A 135 3.55 8.64 17.71
CA THR A 135 4.88 9.21 18.02
C THR A 135 4.98 10.70 17.71
N GLU A 136 3.90 11.32 17.21
CA GLU A 136 3.91 12.76 17.00
C GLU A 136 3.92 13.51 18.34
N LEU A 137 4.64 14.64 18.39
CA LEU A 137 4.72 15.45 19.61
C LEU A 137 3.35 15.93 20.09
N ARG A 138 2.45 16.19 19.14
CA ARG A 138 1.07 16.55 19.37
C ARG A 138 0.18 15.79 18.41
N ASP A 139 -0.70 14.97 18.95
CA ASP A 139 -1.79 14.38 18.20
C ASP A 139 -2.81 15.48 17.84
N SER A 140 -2.85 15.86 16.56
CA SER A 140 -3.71 16.94 16.06
C SER A 140 -5.17 16.53 15.89
N GLY A 141 -5.49 15.24 16.03
CA GLY A 141 -6.80 14.68 15.72
C GLY A 141 -6.99 14.40 14.23
N LEU A 142 -8.19 13.93 13.89
CA LEU A 142 -8.59 13.70 12.50
C LEU A 142 -8.72 15.05 11.76
N THR A 143 -7.94 15.24 10.70
CA THR A 143 -7.97 16.50 9.93
C THR A 143 -9.24 16.61 9.07
N GLY A 144 -9.48 17.79 8.49
CA GLY A 144 -10.56 17.98 7.51
C GLY A 144 -10.41 17.05 6.30
N PHE A 145 -9.22 17.01 5.69
CA PHE A 145 -8.93 16.09 4.59
C PHE A 145 -9.03 14.62 5.03
N GLY A 146 -8.59 14.29 6.24
CA GLY A 146 -8.70 12.95 6.80
C GLY A 146 -10.14 12.45 6.93
N ARG A 147 -11.11 13.34 7.20
CA ARG A 147 -12.54 12.99 7.17
C ARG A 147 -12.97 12.55 5.76
N GLU A 148 -12.58 13.29 4.74
CA GLU A 148 -12.88 12.93 3.35
C GLU A 148 -12.19 11.63 2.91
N VAL A 149 -10.97 11.38 3.41
CA VAL A 149 -10.28 10.08 3.22
C VAL A 149 -11.07 8.94 3.85
N VAL A 150 -11.53 9.09 5.10
CA VAL A 150 -12.33 8.07 5.79
C VAL A 150 -13.65 7.81 5.04
N ASP A 151 -14.32 8.85 4.55
CA ASP A 151 -15.56 8.71 3.77
C ASP A 151 -15.36 7.98 2.44
N GLU A 152 -14.34 8.36 1.66
CA GLU A 152 -14.08 7.70 0.36
C GLU A 152 -13.58 6.27 0.56
N MET A 153 -12.79 5.97 1.61
CA MET A 153 -12.43 4.60 1.99
C MET A 153 -13.67 3.77 2.31
N ALA A 154 -14.58 4.29 3.13
CA ALA A 154 -15.82 3.61 3.50
C ALA A 154 -16.72 3.33 2.27
N LYS A 155 -16.83 4.29 1.36
CA LYS A 155 -17.57 4.19 0.09
C LYS A 155 -16.96 3.17 -0.88
N LEU A 156 -15.63 3.12 -0.96
CA LEU A 156 -14.89 2.20 -1.84
C LEU A 156 -14.78 0.77 -1.28
N GLY A 157 -15.13 0.57 -0.01
CA GLY A 157 -14.92 -0.70 0.69
C GLY A 157 -13.45 -0.98 1.01
N ILE A 158 -12.70 0.07 1.36
CA ILE A 158 -11.34 -0.03 1.89
C ILE A 158 -11.42 0.02 3.41
N VAL A 159 -10.82 -0.97 4.08
CA VAL A 159 -10.74 -1.02 5.54
C VAL A 159 -9.87 0.13 6.07
N CYS A 160 -10.41 0.90 7.01
CA CYS A 160 -9.69 1.92 7.76
C CYS A 160 -9.03 1.30 9.01
N ASP A 161 -7.70 1.35 9.07
CA ASP A 161 -6.91 0.83 10.18
C ASP A 161 -6.29 1.96 11.02
N LEU A 162 -6.26 1.77 12.33
CA LEU A 162 -5.88 2.80 13.31
C LEU A 162 -4.71 2.37 14.22
N SER A 163 -4.00 1.30 13.88
CA SER A 163 -3.04 0.69 14.82
C SER A 163 -1.88 1.64 15.19
N HIS A 164 -1.22 2.26 14.21
CA HIS A 164 -0.16 3.28 14.44
C HIS A 164 -0.70 4.73 14.58
N VAL A 165 -2.01 4.91 14.62
CA VAL A 165 -2.66 6.23 14.75
C VAL A 165 -2.62 6.69 16.21
N GLY A 166 -2.48 8.00 16.44
CA GLY A 166 -2.49 8.58 17.78
C GLY A 166 -3.84 8.39 18.49
N PRO A 167 -3.89 8.47 19.85
CA PRO A 167 -5.13 8.26 20.60
C PRO A 167 -6.27 9.21 20.24
N GLN A 168 -6.00 10.52 20.11
CA GLN A 168 -7.01 11.52 19.76
C GLN A 168 -7.49 11.32 18.32
N THR A 169 -6.56 11.17 17.37
CA THR A 169 -6.94 10.89 15.98
C THR A 169 -7.74 9.58 15.88
N SER A 170 -7.38 8.54 16.63
CA SER A 170 -8.13 7.27 16.66
C SER A 170 -9.57 7.47 17.18
N GLU A 171 -9.73 8.19 18.29
CA GLU A 171 -11.04 8.50 18.88
C GLU A 171 -11.92 9.31 17.92
N ASP A 172 -11.34 10.33 17.27
CA ASP A 172 -12.05 11.13 16.27
C ASP A 172 -12.55 10.27 15.11
N VAL A 173 -11.72 9.36 14.58
CA VAL A 173 -12.12 8.45 13.50
C VAL A 173 -13.21 7.49 13.96
N ILE A 174 -13.10 6.89 15.14
CA ILE A 174 -14.11 5.95 15.65
C ILE A 174 -15.47 6.64 15.85
N ASN A 175 -15.47 7.89 16.32
CA ASN A 175 -16.69 8.67 16.47
C ASN A 175 -17.26 9.16 15.13
N TYR A 176 -16.41 9.44 14.16
CA TYR A 176 -16.79 9.94 12.84
C TYR A 176 -17.24 8.86 11.86
N ALA A 177 -16.62 7.68 11.90
CA ALA A 177 -16.70 6.67 10.84
C ALA A 177 -18.14 6.40 10.36
N PRO A 178 -18.38 6.32 9.03
CA PRO A 178 -19.70 6.07 8.48
C PRO A 178 -20.37 4.81 9.07
N ALA A 179 -21.69 4.90 9.28
CA ALA A 179 -22.47 3.81 9.85
C ALA A 179 -22.31 2.51 9.05
N GLY A 180 -22.09 1.40 9.74
CA GLY A 180 -21.86 0.08 9.11
C GLY A 180 -20.46 -0.10 8.51
N LYS A 181 -19.57 0.90 8.60
CA LYS A 181 -18.17 0.83 8.14
C LYS A 181 -17.20 1.12 9.28
N PRO A 182 -17.27 0.37 10.40
CA PRO A 182 -16.40 0.65 11.53
C PRO A 182 -14.93 0.40 11.17
N PRO A 183 -13.98 1.18 11.73
CA PRO A 183 -12.56 0.96 11.53
C PRO A 183 -12.07 -0.27 12.31
N CYS A 184 -10.78 -0.59 12.19
CA CYS A 184 -10.12 -1.59 13.02
C CYS A 184 -8.83 -1.09 13.65
N PHE A 185 -8.40 -1.79 14.69
CA PHE A 185 -6.99 -1.92 15.04
C PHE A 185 -6.51 -3.25 14.49
N SER A 186 -5.79 -3.26 13.37
CA SER A 186 -5.32 -4.52 12.79
C SER A 186 -4.22 -5.22 13.58
N HIS A 187 -3.43 -4.50 14.39
CA HIS A 187 -2.36 -5.04 15.21
C HIS A 187 -2.00 -4.08 16.37
N ILE A 188 -2.61 -4.30 17.53
CA ILE A 188 -2.31 -3.56 18.77
C ILE A 188 -2.05 -4.51 19.93
N LEU A 189 -1.55 -3.97 21.03
CA LEU A 189 -1.54 -4.60 22.35
C LEU A 189 -2.27 -3.68 23.35
N PRO A 190 -2.91 -4.22 24.39
CA PRO A 190 -3.68 -3.42 25.35
C PRO A 190 -2.76 -2.73 26.38
N ALA A 191 -3.00 -1.45 26.63
CA ALA A 191 -2.21 -0.70 27.60
C ALA A 191 -2.48 -1.15 29.05
N GLY A 192 -3.63 -1.77 29.31
CA GLY A 192 -3.96 -2.34 30.62
C GLY A 192 -3.10 -3.55 31.02
N LEU A 193 -2.35 -4.16 30.08
CA LEU A 193 -1.32 -5.16 30.39
C LEU A 193 0.10 -4.54 30.45
N LYS A 194 0.36 -3.53 29.63
CA LYS A 194 1.62 -2.77 29.67
C LYS A 194 1.44 -1.38 29.11
N GLU A 195 1.78 -0.37 29.91
CA GLU A 195 1.82 1.00 29.42
C GLU A 195 2.94 1.18 28.38
N HIS A 196 2.53 1.54 27.17
CA HIS A 196 3.43 1.91 26.09
C HIS A 196 2.66 2.81 25.10
N PRO A 197 3.25 3.87 24.52
CA PRO A 197 2.54 4.80 23.64
C PRO A 197 1.86 4.17 22.41
N ARG A 198 2.37 3.01 21.96
CA ARG A 198 1.79 2.22 20.85
C ARG A 198 0.61 1.34 21.26
N ASN A 199 0.51 1.01 22.55
CA ASN A 199 -0.59 0.21 23.09
C ASN A 199 -1.85 1.07 23.21
N LYS A 200 -3.01 0.44 23.06
CA LYS A 200 -4.30 1.15 23.13
C LYS A 200 -4.90 0.96 24.51
N ASP A 201 -5.37 2.04 25.13
CA ASP A 201 -6.04 1.97 26.41
C ASP A 201 -7.41 1.27 26.29
N ASP A 202 -7.89 0.74 27.42
CA ASP A 202 -9.15 -0.01 27.49
C ASP A 202 -10.36 0.83 27.06
N ARG A 203 -10.34 2.15 27.32
CA ARG A 203 -11.42 3.06 26.96
C ARG A 203 -11.54 3.13 25.44
N LEU A 204 -10.43 3.26 24.74
CA LEU A 204 -10.37 3.33 23.28
C LEU A 204 -10.69 1.98 22.63
N ILE A 205 -10.23 0.86 23.21
CA ILE A 205 -10.61 -0.50 22.77
C ILE A 205 -12.12 -0.72 22.92
N LYS A 206 -12.70 -0.35 24.07
CA LYS A 206 -14.16 -0.44 24.31
C LYS A 206 -14.94 0.49 23.41
N LEU A 207 -14.44 1.70 23.14
CA LEU A 207 -15.05 2.65 22.21
C LEU A 207 -15.14 2.04 20.80
N LEU A 208 -14.05 1.46 20.31
CA LEU A 208 -14.03 0.75 19.02
C LEU A 208 -15.03 -0.42 19.02
N GLY A 209 -15.03 -1.24 20.08
CA GLY A 209 -15.96 -2.37 20.24
C GLY A 209 -17.43 -1.93 20.25
N SER A 210 -17.75 -0.79 20.88
CA SER A 210 -19.12 -0.24 20.90
C SER A 210 -19.63 0.17 19.51
N LYS A 211 -18.73 0.40 18.56
CA LYS A 211 -19.04 0.67 17.15
C LYS A 211 -18.96 -0.59 16.29
N SER A 212 -18.78 -1.76 16.89
CA SER A 212 -18.54 -3.04 16.20
C SER A 212 -17.27 -3.04 15.34
N GLY A 213 -16.27 -2.23 15.70
CA GLY A 213 -14.95 -2.26 15.09
C GLY A 213 -14.15 -3.48 15.53
N PHE A 214 -13.08 -3.75 14.79
CA PHE A 214 -12.32 -5.00 14.93
C PHE A 214 -10.95 -4.82 15.59
N ILE A 215 -10.52 -5.78 16.40
CA ILE A 215 -9.23 -5.77 17.09
C ILE A 215 -8.40 -7.01 16.73
N GLY A 216 -7.41 -6.82 15.88
CA GLY A 216 -6.31 -7.74 15.67
C GLY A 216 -5.22 -7.54 16.73
N LEU A 217 -4.84 -8.61 17.41
CA LEU A 217 -3.83 -8.56 18.46
C LEU A 217 -2.43 -8.85 17.91
N SER A 218 -1.51 -7.93 18.19
CA SER A 218 -0.08 -8.08 17.94
C SER A 218 0.62 -8.90 19.02
N GLN A 219 1.83 -9.31 18.70
CA GLN A 219 2.70 -10.13 19.55
C GLN A 219 4.09 -9.48 19.65
N PHE A 220 4.16 -8.15 19.54
CA PHE A 220 5.42 -7.41 19.55
C PHE A 220 6.01 -7.41 20.96
N GLY A 221 6.99 -8.27 21.23
CA GLY A 221 7.56 -8.50 22.56
C GLY A 221 7.78 -7.26 23.42
N PRO A 222 8.47 -6.21 22.95
CA PRO A 222 8.68 -4.98 23.74
C PRO A 222 7.39 -4.33 24.27
N HIS A 223 6.25 -4.55 23.62
CA HIS A 223 4.96 -3.98 23.98
C HIS A 223 4.07 -4.95 24.79
N MET A 224 4.47 -6.21 24.93
CA MET A 224 3.77 -7.21 25.76
C MET A 224 4.17 -7.09 27.22
N GLU A 225 3.30 -7.55 28.13
CA GLU A 225 3.45 -7.49 29.60
C GLU A 225 4.85 -7.92 30.06
N LYS A 226 5.30 -9.11 29.65
CA LYS A 226 6.62 -9.67 30.00
C LYS A 226 7.73 -9.27 29.03
N GLY A 227 7.49 -8.31 28.15
CA GLY A 227 8.49 -7.86 27.20
C GLY A 227 8.91 -8.98 26.23
N ASN A 228 10.22 -9.03 25.94
CA ASN A 228 10.81 -10.07 25.09
C ASN A 228 10.82 -11.48 25.72
N ASP A 229 10.46 -11.61 26.99
CA ASP A 229 10.34 -12.90 27.67
C ASP A 229 8.92 -13.49 27.58
N SER A 230 8.01 -12.80 26.88
CA SER A 230 6.65 -13.28 26.66
C SER A 230 6.64 -14.58 25.83
N THR A 231 5.75 -15.48 26.21
CA THR A 231 5.53 -16.79 25.60
C THR A 231 4.25 -16.82 24.77
N ILE A 232 4.00 -17.91 24.05
CA ILE A 232 2.76 -18.07 23.29
C ILE A 232 1.53 -18.10 24.19
N ASP A 233 1.67 -18.62 25.42
CA ASP A 233 0.61 -18.62 26.41
C ASP A 233 0.30 -17.18 26.89
N ASP A 234 1.32 -16.33 27.04
CA ASP A 234 1.12 -14.89 27.34
C ASP A 234 0.40 -14.15 26.20
N TYR A 235 0.62 -14.55 24.94
CA TYR A 235 -0.13 -14.02 23.80
C TYR A 235 -1.61 -14.43 23.84
N VAL A 236 -1.89 -15.69 24.20
CA VAL A 236 -3.28 -16.16 24.38
C VAL A 236 -3.94 -15.47 25.58
N ASP A 237 -3.22 -15.21 26.66
CA ASP A 237 -3.71 -14.42 27.80
C ASP A 237 -4.05 -12.99 27.38
N ALA A 238 -3.22 -12.36 26.54
CA ALA A 238 -3.50 -11.03 26.00
C ALA A 238 -4.71 -11.02 25.05
N LEU A 239 -4.91 -12.09 24.25
CA LEU A 239 -6.15 -12.25 23.46
C LEU A 239 -7.37 -12.36 24.38
N ASP A 240 -7.29 -13.18 25.42
CA ASP A 240 -8.37 -13.41 26.38
C ASP A 240 -8.73 -12.12 27.15
N TYR A 241 -7.73 -11.31 27.48
CA TYR A 241 -7.91 -9.98 28.07
C TYR A 241 -8.76 -9.08 27.18
N VAL A 242 -8.40 -8.95 25.90
CA VAL A 242 -9.17 -8.11 24.94
C VAL A 242 -10.56 -8.69 24.69
N VAL A 243 -10.70 -10.01 24.60
CA VAL A 243 -12.01 -10.68 24.54
C VAL A 243 -12.88 -10.30 25.75
N GLY A 244 -12.31 -10.22 26.94
CA GLY A 244 -13.02 -9.76 28.14
C GLY A 244 -13.50 -8.30 28.09
N LEU A 245 -12.88 -7.45 27.25
CA LEU A 245 -13.27 -6.04 27.10
C LEU A 245 -14.39 -5.83 26.07
N VAL A 246 -14.38 -6.59 24.96
CA VAL A 246 -15.24 -6.32 23.79
C VAL A 246 -16.08 -7.51 23.31
N GLY A 247 -15.89 -8.70 23.89
CA GLY A 247 -16.49 -9.95 23.42
C GLY A 247 -15.66 -10.65 22.34
N GLU A 248 -15.88 -11.94 22.18
CA GLU A 248 -15.04 -12.80 21.35
C GLU A 248 -15.22 -12.58 19.84
N ASP A 249 -16.33 -12.02 19.38
CA ASP A 249 -16.65 -11.85 17.95
C ASP A 249 -15.87 -10.68 17.29
N LEU A 250 -15.21 -9.83 18.08
CA LEU A 250 -14.51 -8.63 17.62
C LEU A 250 -12.98 -8.73 17.72
N VAL A 251 -12.46 -9.92 18.05
CA VAL A 251 -11.03 -10.14 18.29
C VAL A 251 -10.46 -11.15 17.29
N GLY A 252 -9.24 -10.91 16.82
CA GLY A 252 -8.52 -11.80 15.92
C GLY A 252 -7.00 -11.63 16.00
N ILE A 253 -6.29 -12.30 15.09
CA ILE A 253 -4.82 -12.28 15.05
C ILE A 253 -4.32 -11.13 14.17
N GLY A 254 -3.33 -10.38 14.64
CA GLY A 254 -2.67 -9.32 13.89
C GLY A 254 -1.17 -9.35 14.16
N SER A 255 -0.50 -10.41 13.71
CA SER A 255 0.74 -10.88 14.32
C SER A 255 1.93 -9.93 14.17
N ASP A 256 1.80 -8.93 13.29
CA ASP A 256 2.89 -8.05 12.87
C ASP A 256 4.09 -8.87 12.35
N ALA A 257 3.90 -10.07 11.80
CA ALA A 257 5.05 -10.90 11.42
C ALA A 257 6.01 -10.16 10.47
N SER A 258 7.31 -10.27 10.76
CA SER A 258 8.37 -9.56 10.05
C SER A 258 9.54 -10.48 9.75
N GLU A 259 9.24 -11.75 9.47
CA GLU A 259 10.23 -12.77 9.15
C GLU A 259 11.01 -12.37 7.88
N GLY A 260 12.29 -12.70 7.82
CA GLY A 260 13.20 -12.28 6.75
C GLY A 260 13.78 -10.87 6.90
N HIS A 261 13.30 -10.05 7.85
CA HIS A 261 13.93 -8.78 8.22
C HIS A 261 14.74 -8.89 9.51
N GLY A 262 16.06 -8.73 9.42
CA GLY A 262 16.95 -8.70 10.59
C GLY A 262 16.70 -7.50 11.50
N ARG A 263 17.16 -7.59 12.75
CA ARG A 263 17.23 -6.45 13.68
C ARG A 263 18.64 -6.38 14.28
N PRO A 264 19.48 -5.40 13.89
CA PRO A 264 19.21 -4.33 12.91
C PRO A 264 19.12 -4.83 11.45
N SER A 265 18.39 -4.11 10.62
CA SER A 265 18.44 -4.16 9.15
C SER A 265 18.08 -2.79 8.57
N ASP A 266 18.47 -2.51 7.33
CA ASP A 266 18.19 -1.23 6.68
C ASP A 266 16.68 -0.98 6.60
N PHE A 267 15.90 -2.00 6.26
CA PHE A 267 14.44 -1.91 6.23
C PHE A 267 13.85 -1.57 7.62
N MET A 268 14.31 -2.25 8.68
CA MET A 268 13.82 -1.98 10.03
C MET A 268 14.26 -0.60 10.54
N ALA A 269 15.46 -0.14 10.16
CA ALA A 269 15.92 1.21 10.47
C ALA A 269 15.06 2.27 9.74
N TRP A 270 14.78 2.06 8.45
CA TRP A 270 13.91 2.92 7.64
C TRP A 270 12.48 2.99 8.21
N CYS A 271 11.89 1.86 8.57
CA CYS A 271 10.58 1.81 9.25
C CYS A 271 10.53 2.61 10.56
N ASN A 272 11.66 2.85 11.21
CA ASN A 272 11.75 3.51 12.51
C ASN A 272 12.30 4.94 12.45
N LYS A 273 12.61 5.46 11.26
CA LYS A 273 12.92 6.87 11.03
C LYS A 273 11.71 7.59 10.46
N ASP A 274 11.53 8.85 10.86
CA ASP A 274 10.47 9.68 10.31
C ASP A 274 10.67 9.84 8.80
N LYS A 275 9.64 9.48 8.02
CA LYS A 275 9.67 9.44 6.55
C LYS A 275 10.80 8.56 5.99
N GLY A 276 11.32 7.64 6.79
CA GLY A 276 12.39 6.73 6.38
C GLY A 276 13.81 7.26 6.50
N TYR A 277 14.01 8.57 6.68
CA TYR A 277 15.35 9.19 6.64
C TYR A 277 15.64 10.21 7.75
N ALA A 278 14.61 10.81 8.35
CA ALA A 278 14.76 11.90 9.32
C ALA A 278 14.97 11.38 10.76
N ARG A 279 14.32 12.01 11.74
CA ARG A 279 14.53 11.70 13.17
C ARG A 279 14.20 10.24 13.52
N GLN A 280 14.91 9.68 14.49
CA GLN A 280 14.59 8.37 15.05
C GLN A 280 13.28 8.46 15.84
N LEU A 281 12.31 7.58 15.53
CA LEU A 281 10.99 7.57 16.18
C LEU A 281 10.93 6.60 17.36
N THR A 282 11.51 5.41 17.19
CA THR A 282 11.56 4.38 18.23
C THR A 282 12.88 3.62 18.16
N PRO A 283 13.32 2.97 19.24
CA PRO A 283 14.56 2.19 19.21
C PRO A 283 14.41 0.81 18.54
N TRP A 284 13.19 0.41 18.13
CA TRP A 284 12.91 -0.98 17.75
C TRP A 284 13.48 -1.41 16.40
N GLY A 285 13.97 -0.46 15.59
CA GLY A 285 14.66 -0.76 14.33
C GLY A 285 16.01 -1.44 14.53
N SER A 286 16.65 -1.23 15.69
CA SER A 286 17.99 -1.73 16.01
C SER A 286 18.04 -2.66 17.24
N GLN A 287 16.95 -2.78 17.98
CA GLN A 287 16.89 -3.61 19.17
C GLN A 287 16.28 -4.99 18.92
N LYS A 288 16.69 -5.96 19.74
CA LYS A 288 16.12 -7.32 19.74
C LYS A 288 14.63 -7.25 20.05
N VAL A 289 13.84 -7.95 19.25
CA VAL A 289 12.40 -8.14 19.48
C VAL A 289 12.06 -9.60 19.31
N VAL A 290 11.37 -10.15 20.30
CA VAL A 290 10.83 -11.50 20.29
C VAL A 290 9.35 -11.44 19.97
N LYS A 291 8.89 -12.36 19.13
CA LYS A 291 7.48 -12.52 18.74
C LYS A 291 7.04 -13.91 19.16
N PRO A 292 6.21 -14.06 20.22
CA PRO A 292 5.95 -15.36 20.86
C PRO A 292 5.34 -16.46 20.00
N LEU A 293 4.63 -16.13 18.92
CA LEU A 293 4.13 -17.11 17.94
C LEU A 293 5.24 -17.74 17.10
N GLY A 294 6.48 -17.23 17.19
CA GLY A 294 7.64 -17.79 16.48
C GLY A 294 7.59 -17.61 14.96
N LYS A 295 8.16 -18.59 14.25
CA LYS A 295 8.22 -18.61 12.79
C LYS A 295 6.84 -18.79 12.17
N LEU A 296 6.67 -18.32 10.94
CA LEU A 296 5.43 -18.50 10.18
C LEU A 296 5.08 -19.98 9.99
N ALA A 297 6.07 -20.85 9.79
CA ALA A 297 5.86 -22.29 9.64
C ALA A 297 5.32 -22.98 10.91
N ASP A 298 5.49 -22.38 12.09
CA ASP A 298 5.15 -22.99 13.38
C ASP A 298 3.80 -22.51 13.95
N ARG A 299 2.99 -21.79 13.16
CA ARG A 299 1.76 -21.11 13.62
C ARG A 299 0.70 -22.05 14.21
N ALA A 300 0.73 -23.34 13.89
CA ALA A 300 -0.14 -24.35 14.49
C ALA A 300 0.01 -24.46 16.02
N GLN A 301 1.16 -24.09 16.59
CA GLN A 301 1.39 -24.10 18.04
C GLN A 301 0.46 -23.13 18.79
N LEU A 302 -0.10 -22.13 18.12
CA LEU A 302 -1.09 -21.24 18.72
C LEU A 302 -2.34 -22.00 19.17
N ALA A 303 -2.81 -22.97 18.38
CA ALA A 303 -3.97 -23.77 18.77
C ALA A 303 -3.71 -24.61 20.01
N VAL A 304 -2.48 -25.12 20.17
CA VAL A 304 -2.04 -25.84 21.37
C VAL A 304 -2.12 -24.94 22.60
N ALA A 305 -1.61 -23.70 22.50
CA ALA A 305 -1.69 -22.72 23.59
C ALA A 305 -3.15 -22.32 23.91
N MET A 306 -4.01 -22.15 22.89
CA MET A 306 -5.45 -21.92 23.09
C MET A 306 -6.12 -23.08 23.83
N ALA A 307 -5.75 -24.33 23.52
CA ALA A 307 -6.27 -25.51 24.21
C ALA A 307 -5.82 -25.57 25.68
N ARG A 308 -4.54 -25.27 25.96
CA ARG A 308 -4.03 -25.16 27.34
C ARG A 308 -4.76 -24.10 28.16
N LYS A 309 -5.08 -22.96 27.55
CA LYS A 309 -5.91 -21.92 28.17
C LYS A 309 -7.35 -22.38 28.43
N GLY A 310 -7.79 -23.45 27.79
CA GLY A 310 -9.15 -23.95 27.88
C GLY A 310 -10.11 -23.12 27.03
N TRP A 311 -9.76 -22.83 25.78
CA TRP A 311 -10.68 -22.24 24.80
C TRP A 311 -11.53 -23.28 24.08
N SER A 312 -12.80 -22.96 23.81
CA SER A 312 -13.70 -23.83 23.05
C SER A 312 -13.27 -23.85 21.58
N GLU A 313 -13.64 -24.91 20.86
CA GLU A 313 -13.42 -24.97 19.41
C GLU A 313 -14.05 -23.76 18.70
N GLU A 314 -15.25 -23.35 19.11
CA GLU A 314 -15.93 -22.18 18.57
C GLU A 314 -15.09 -20.91 18.72
N LYS A 315 -14.63 -20.61 19.94
CA LYS A 315 -13.79 -19.43 20.22
C LYS A 315 -12.47 -19.49 19.46
N MET A 316 -11.85 -20.66 19.36
CA MET A 316 -10.64 -20.86 18.55
C MET A 316 -10.90 -20.51 17.08
N ARG A 317 -11.94 -21.07 16.45
CA ARG A 317 -12.26 -20.80 15.03
C ARG A 317 -12.56 -19.33 14.76
N LYS A 318 -13.30 -18.69 15.67
CA LYS A 318 -13.59 -17.25 15.65
C LYS A 318 -12.30 -16.42 15.60
N VAL A 319 -11.45 -16.57 16.61
CA VAL A 319 -10.23 -15.77 16.76
C VAL A 319 -9.17 -16.09 15.70
N LEU A 320 -9.04 -17.36 15.29
CA LEU A 320 -8.07 -17.78 14.27
C LEU A 320 -8.33 -17.11 12.91
N GLY A 321 -9.58 -16.81 12.55
CA GLY A 321 -9.85 -16.12 11.30
C GLY A 321 -11.30 -15.85 10.94
N GLU A 322 -12.28 -16.60 11.45
CA GLU A 322 -13.68 -16.40 11.04
C GLU A 322 -14.20 -15.01 11.41
N ASN A 323 -13.75 -14.45 12.53
CA ASN A 323 -14.08 -13.09 12.93
C ASN A 323 -13.51 -12.03 11.95
N TRP A 324 -12.26 -12.23 11.49
CA TRP A 324 -11.67 -11.38 10.46
C TRP A 324 -12.48 -11.43 9.18
N LEU A 325 -12.87 -12.62 8.72
CA LEU A 325 -13.70 -12.77 7.52
C LEU A 325 -15.05 -12.08 7.69
N HIS A 326 -15.71 -12.23 8.84
CA HIS A 326 -16.98 -11.55 9.12
C HIS A 326 -16.84 -10.02 9.09
N TYR A 327 -15.77 -9.48 9.67
CA TYR A 327 -15.47 -8.05 9.63
C TYR A 327 -15.17 -7.57 8.19
N LEU A 328 -14.30 -8.27 7.47
CA LEU A 328 -13.94 -7.93 6.09
C LEU A 328 -15.15 -7.95 5.16
N GLU A 329 -16.09 -8.88 5.34
CA GLU A 329 -17.32 -8.95 4.53
C GLU A 329 -18.18 -7.68 4.69
N LYS A 330 -18.31 -7.15 5.91
CA LYS A 330 -19.06 -5.90 6.17
C LYS A 330 -18.47 -4.71 5.42
N ILE A 331 -17.15 -4.64 5.33
CA ILE A 331 -16.45 -3.50 4.73
C ILE A 331 -16.31 -3.66 3.21
N ILE A 332 -15.81 -4.80 2.75
CA ILE A 332 -15.46 -5.05 1.34
C ILE A 332 -16.66 -5.54 0.53
N GLY A 333 -17.57 -6.31 1.13
CA GLY A 333 -18.75 -6.88 0.45
C GLY A 333 -19.86 -5.86 0.18
N CYS A 334 -19.99 -4.84 1.02
CA CYS A 334 -20.95 -3.75 0.84
C CYS A 334 -20.36 -2.66 -0.07
N ILE A 335 -20.27 -2.93 -1.38
CA ILE A 335 -20.05 -1.88 -2.38
C ILE A 335 -21.43 -1.41 -2.83
N PHE A 336 -21.78 -0.15 -2.52
CA PHE A 336 -22.91 0.49 -3.18
C PHE A 336 -22.62 0.48 -4.68
N SER A 337 -23.35 -0.36 -5.42
CA SER A 337 -23.40 -0.21 -6.86
C SER A 337 -23.94 1.19 -7.13
N PRO A 338 -23.21 2.09 -7.82
CA PRO A 338 -23.82 3.32 -8.25
C PRO A 338 -24.97 2.91 -9.17
N GLN A 339 -26.20 3.13 -8.73
CA GLN A 339 -27.32 3.19 -9.65
C GLN A 339 -26.90 4.19 -10.74
N PRO A 340 -27.00 3.85 -12.03
CA PRO A 340 -26.76 4.84 -13.07
C PRO A 340 -27.79 5.95 -12.84
N ASP A 341 -27.33 7.07 -12.27
CA ASP A 341 -28.16 8.23 -12.06
C ASP A 341 -28.49 8.78 -13.44
N SER A 342 -29.71 8.49 -13.90
CA SER A 342 -30.24 8.93 -15.19
C SER A 342 -30.55 10.44 -15.21
N SER A 343 -29.89 11.24 -14.39
CA SER A 343 -30.13 12.68 -14.26
C SER A 343 -28.88 13.57 -14.34
N PHE A 344 -27.72 13.04 -14.74
CA PHE A 344 -26.53 13.87 -15.01
C PHE A 344 -26.44 14.38 -16.46
N THR A 345 -27.47 15.10 -16.91
CA THR A 345 -27.31 16.11 -17.98
C THR A 345 -26.95 17.44 -17.33
N GLY A 346 -25.68 17.63 -16.98
CA GLY A 346 -25.19 18.82 -16.30
C GLY A 346 -23.82 19.24 -16.83
N TYR A 347 -23.84 20.08 -17.87
CA TYR A 347 -22.77 20.99 -18.33
C TYR A 347 -21.34 20.77 -17.82
N LEU A 348 -20.52 20.06 -18.61
CA LEU A 348 -19.07 20.29 -18.61
C LEU A 348 -18.80 21.55 -19.45
N LEU A 349 -18.72 22.71 -18.80
CA LEU A 349 -18.23 23.95 -19.41
C LEU A 349 -16.72 23.82 -19.64
N VAL A 350 -16.34 23.34 -20.83
CA VAL A 350 -14.99 23.52 -21.36
C VAL A 350 -14.85 24.99 -21.81
N PRO A 351 -13.82 25.74 -21.40
CA PRO A 351 -13.59 27.08 -21.92
C PRO A 351 -13.25 26.98 -23.42
N ARG A 352 -14.13 27.48 -24.29
CA ARG A 352 -13.85 27.55 -25.73
C ARG A 352 -12.70 28.54 -26.00
N PRO A 353 -11.74 28.21 -26.88
CA PRO A 353 -10.80 29.20 -27.38
C PRO A 353 -11.55 30.23 -28.23
N ARG A 354 -11.31 31.52 -27.95
CA ARG A 354 -11.78 32.62 -28.80
C ARG A 354 -11.21 32.45 -30.21
N LYS A 355 -12.08 32.25 -31.21
CA LYS A 355 -11.75 32.50 -32.62
C LYS A 355 -12.83 33.39 -33.23
N ASN A 356 -12.54 34.69 -33.23
CA ASN A 356 -13.05 35.59 -34.26
C ASN A 356 -12.16 35.40 -35.48
N LEU A 357 -12.68 34.80 -36.55
CA LEU A 357 -12.39 35.23 -37.92
C LEU A 357 -13.45 34.60 -38.83
N ARG A 358 -14.33 35.45 -39.35
CA ARG A 358 -15.36 35.13 -40.34
C ARG A 358 -14.71 34.89 -41.69
N LEU A 359 -15.22 33.94 -42.47
CA LEU A 359 -15.47 34.15 -43.89
C LEU A 359 -16.63 33.25 -44.39
N CYS A 360 -17.56 33.89 -45.11
CA CYS A 360 -18.81 33.39 -45.70
C CYS A 360 -18.63 32.15 -46.61
N SER A 361 -19.61 31.26 -46.79
CA SER A 361 -20.88 31.49 -47.51
C SER A 361 -21.74 30.20 -47.53
N ARG A 362 -23.04 30.26 -47.19
CA ARG A 362 -24.25 29.93 -48.02
C ARG A 362 -24.17 28.58 -48.79
N PHE A 363 -25.04 27.57 -48.68
CA PHE A 363 -26.53 27.49 -48.77
C PHE A 363 -27.01 26.02 -48.47
N PRO A 364 -28.30 25.61 -48.53
CA PRO A 364 -29.02 24.99 -47.39
C PRO A 364 -29.47 23.52 -47.56
N ALA A 365 -30.14 23.04 -46.51
CA ALA A 365 -30.75 21.73 -46.28
C ALA A 365 -31.86 21.29 -47.24
N SER A 366 -32.13 19.97 -47.26
CA SER A 366 -33.46 19.41 -47.55
C SER A 366 -33.67 18.09 -46.81
N GLU A 367 -34.73 18.06 -45.99
CA GLU A 367 -35.40 16.88 -45.42
C GLU A 367 -36.04 16.01 -46.51
N VAL A 368 -36.12 14.69 -46.30
CA VAL A 368 -37.29 13.88 -46.72
C VAL A 368 -37.52 12.74 -45.72
N GLU A 369 -38.73 12.71 -45.18
CA GLU A 369 -39.37 11.70 -44.35
C GLU A 369 -39.87 10.45 -45.12
N ASN A 370 -40.14 9.39 -44.33
CA ASN A 370 -41.31 8.48 -44.38
C ASN A 370 -41.27 7.08 -45.05
N LYS A 371 -41.46 6.09 -44.15
CA LYS A 371 -42.52 5.04 -44.08
C LYS A 371 -42.39 3.69 -44.82
N ASN A 372 -42.44 2.65 -43.97
CA ASN A 372 -43.27 1.43 -43.96
C ASN A 372 -43.10 0.31 -45.01
N ASN A 373 -42.89 -0.91 -44.47
CA ASN A 373 -43.79 -2.10 -44.47
C ASN A 373 -43.17 -3.46 -44.87
N ASN A 374 -43.59 -4.47 -44.09
CA ASN A 374 -43.30 -5.91 -44.15
C ASN A 374 -43.62 -6.58 -45.51
N ASN A 375 -42.83 -7.60 -45.90
CA ASN A 375 -43.27 -9.01 -45.96
C ASN A 375 -42.18 -9.97 -46.49
N ASN A 376 -42.22 -11.20 -45.97
CA ASN A 376 -41.39 -12.37 -46.26
C ASN A 376 -41.44 -12.84 -47.73
N CYS A 377 -40.28 -13.26 -48.28
CA CYS A 377 -40.11 -14.49 -49.08
C CYS A 377 -38.63 -14.68 -49.50
N THR A 378 -38.03 -15.82 -49.13
CA THR A 378 -36.88 -16.45 -49.81
C THR A 378 -37.41 -17.55 -50.75
N PRO A 379 -36.67 -18.04 -51.80
CA PRO A 379 -35.22 -18.20 -51.83
C PRO A 379 -34.47 -17.99 -53.18
N THR A 380 -33.13 -18.03 -53.05
CA THR A 380 -32.05 -18.39 -54.02
C THR A 380 -31.20 -17.30 -54.72
N ARG A 381 -29.92 -17.33 -54.31
CA ARG A 381 -28.64 -17.05 -55.02
C ARG A 381 -28.43 -15.67 -55.67
N GLY A 382 -27.59 -14.88 -55.00
CA GLY A 382 -26.79 -13.80 -55.58
C GLY A 382 -25.98 -13.11 -54.48
N VAL A 383 -24.72 -13.51 -54.27
CA VAL A 383 -23.83 -12.89 -53.28
C VAL A 383 -23.42 -11.51 -53.80
N ALA A 384 -24.08 -10.48 -53.30
CA ALA A 384 -23.58 -9.11 -53.31
C ALA A 384 -23.95 -8.50 -51.95
N ALA A 385 -23.06 -8.67 -50.96
CA ALA A 385 -23.20 -8.04 -49.67
C ALA A 385 -22.97 -6.53 -49.84
N ALA A 386 -24.05 -5.76 -49.85
CA ALA A 386 -24.00 -4.34 -49.57
C ALA A 386 -23.42 -4.17 -48.16
N MET A 387 -22.26 -3.54 -48.05
CA MET A 387 -21.67 -3.18 -46.76
C MET A 387 -22.58 -2.15 -46.09
N ASP A 388 -23.05 -2.49 -44.89
CA ASP A 388 -23.93 -1.67 -44.07
C ASP A 388 -23.26 -0.34 -43.73
N GLY A 389 -23.90 0.80 -44.03
CA GLY A 389 -23.32 2.13 -43.76
C GLY A 389 -22.99 2.39 -42.29
N LEU A 390 -23.65 1.68 -41.37
CA LEU A 390 -23.33 1.67 -39.94
C LEU A 390 -21.98 0.99 -39.62
N SER A 391 -21.57 -0.01 -40.41
CA SER A 391 -20.29 -0.72 -40.24
C SER A 391 -19.12 0.18 -40.64
N VAL A 392 -19.25 0.97 -41.70
CA VAL A 392 -18.19 1.89 -42.15
C VAL A 392 -18.01 3.03 -41.16
N ALA A 393 -19.09 3.62 -40.66
CA ALA A 393 -19.03 4.67 -39.65
C ALA A 393 -18.40 4.18 -38.33
N ALA A 394 -18.77 2.99 -37.86
CA ALA A 394 -18.16 2.37 -36.68
C ALA A 394 -16.67 2.07 -36.89
N SER A 395 -16.27 1.58 -38.07
CA SER A 395 -14.87 1.38 -38.43
C SER A 395 -14.09 2.70 -38.52
N CYS A 396 -14.68 3.77 -39.03
CA CYS A 396 -14.07 5.09 -39.04
C CYS A 396 -13.90 5.67 -37.63
N VAL A 397 -14.89 5.52 -36.76
CA VAL A 397 -14.79 5.95 -35.35
C VAL A 397 -13.71 5.16 -34.62
N ALA A 398 -13.64 3.84 -34.83
CA ALA A 398 -12.58 3.01 -34.26
C ALA A 398 -11.19 3.40 -34.78
N LEU A 399 -11.08 3.75 -36.07
CA LEU A 399 -9.83 4.21 -36.68
C LEU A 399 -9.40 5.58 -36.11
N ILE A 400 -10.35 6.49 -35.90
CA ILE A 400 -10.09 7.81 -35.30
C ILE A 400 -9.66 7.65 -33.84
N GLN A 401 -10.32 6.79 -33.07
CA GLN A 401 -9.95 6.51 -31.68
C GLN A 401 -8.57 5.84 -31.58
N ALA A 402 -8.24 4.95 -32.51
CA ALA A 402 -6.92 4.34 -32.61
C ALA A 402 -5.86 5.40 -32.96
N ALA A 403 -6.13 6.26 -33.95
CA ALA A 403 -5.22 7.33 -34.35
C ALA A 403 -4.99 8.36 -33.24
N ASP A 404 -6.03 8.74 -32.49
CA ASP A 404 -5.95 9.66 -31.36
C ASP A 404 -5.14 9.06 -30.20
N LYS A 405 -5.34 7.77 -29.92
CA LYS A 405 -4.54 7.04 -28.92
C LYS A 405 -3.09 6.90 -29.33
N THR A 406 -2.81 6.62 -30.61
CA THR A 406 -1.44 6.58 -31.15
C THR A 406 -0.78 7.97 -31.06
N TYR A 407 -1.50 9.04 -31.40
CA TYR A 407 -0.99 10.41 -31.28
C TYR A 407 -0.67 10.78 -29.83
N SER A 408 -1.52 10.40 -28.86
CA SER A 408 -1.27 10.63 -27.44
C SER A 408 -0.02 9.90 -26.94
N VAL A 409 0.21 8.66 -27.37
CA VAL A 409 1.40 7.88 -26.98
C VAL A 409 2.67 8.49 -27.57
N ILE A 410 2.65 8.88 -28.85
CA ILE A 410 3.79 9.53 -29.50
C ILE A 410 4.07 10.90 -28.85
N SER A 411 3.03 11.67 -28.52
CA SER A 411 3.18 12.97 -27.87
C SER A 411 3.79 12.83 -26.47
N GLN A 412 3.36 11.83 -25.70
CA GLN A 412 3.94 11.52 -24.40
C GLN A 412 5.40 11.06 -24.53
N PHE A 413 5.69 10.16 -25.47
CA PHE A 413 7.07 9.73 -25.74
C PHE A 413 7.99 10.90 -26.13
N VAL A 414 7.52 11.83 -26.96
CA VAL A 414 8.27 13.05 -27.32
C VAL A 414 8.47 13.95 -26.11
N GLN A 415 7.49 14.06 -25.22
CA GLN A 415 7.62 14.82 -23.98
C GLN A 415 8.62 14.16 -23.03
N ASP A 416 8.55 12.85 -22.86
CA ASP A 416 9.51 12.08 -22.06
C ASP A 416 10.94 12.19 -22.62
N CYS A 417 11.11 12.20 -23.96
CA CYS A 417 12.39 12.48 -24.59
C CYS A 417 12.90 13.91 -24.35
N LYS A 418 12.00 14.91 -24.33
CA LYS A 418 12.36 16.31 -24.03
C LYS A 418 12.70 16.50 -22.55
N ASP A 419 11.98 15.83 -21.66
CA ASP A 419 12.23 15.87 -20.22
C ASP A 419 13.53 15.14 -19.88
N ALA A 420 13.80 13.99 -20.52
CA ALA A 420 15.10 13.33 -20.47
C ALA A 420 16.23 14.21 -21.05
N GLN A 421 15.99 14.97 -22.12
CA GLN A 421 16.95 15.94 -22.66
C GLN A 421 17.18 17.12 -21.70
N SER A 422 16.14 17.57 -20.99
CA SER A 422 16.22 18.60 -19.94
C SER A 422 17.05 18.14 -18.75
N ASP A 423 16.85 16.90 -18.31
CA ASP A 423 17.61 16.27 -17.23
C ASP A 423 19.07 16.02 -17.64
N LEU A 424 19.31 15.57 -18.87
CA LEU A 424 20.67 15.44 -19.41
C LEU A 424 21.37 16.81 -19.52
N ALA A 425 20.64 17.86 -19.90
CA ALA A 425 21.15 19.22 -19.95
C ALA A 425 21.38 19.80 -18.54
N ALA A 426 20.61 19.40 -17.53
CA ALA A 426 20.83 19.75 -16.14
C ALA A 426 22.09 19.07 -15.58
N VAL A 427 22.23 17.75 -15.81
CA VAL A 427 23.41 16.96 -15.44
C VAL A 427 24.66 17.49 -16.15
N SER A 428 24.58 17.83 -17.44
CA SER A 428 25.68 18.44 -18.19
C SER A 428 26.06 19.82 -17.64
N ARG A 429 25.10 20.68 -17.25
CA ARG A 429 25.39 21.97 -16.62
C ARG A 429 26.09 21.82 -15.27
N GLU A 430 25.64 20.87 -14.45
CA GLU A 430 26.26 20.56 -13.15
C GLU A 430 27.67 19.97 -13.32
N LEU A 431 27.85 19.08 -14.30
CA LEU A 431 29.14 18.49 -14.62
C LEU A 431 30.13 19.54 -15.14
N SER A 432 29.74 20.41 -16.07
CA SER A 432 30.61 21.51 -16.52
C SER A 432 30.92 22.51 -15.39
N ALA A 433 30.02 22.69 -14.41
CA ALA A 433 30.32 23.48 -13.21
C ALA A 433 31.34 22.79 -12.28
N LEU A 434 31.25 21.47 -12.13
CA LEU A 434 32.22 20.65 -11.41
C LEU A 434 33.60 20.67 -12.09
N THR A 435 33.66 20.48 -13.41
CA THR A 435 34.91 20.54 -14.21
C THR A 435 35.60 21.90 -14.08
N ARG A 436 34.84 23.02 -14.15
CA ARG A 436 35.38 24.36 -13.90
C ARG A 436 35.94 24.52 -12.49
N THR A 437 35.23 24.01 -11.48
CA THR A 437 35.65 24.11 -10.07
C THR A 437 36.92 23.29 -9.82
N LEU A 438 37.01 22.07 -10.36
CA LEU A 438 38.20 21.23 -10.28
C LEU A 438 39.40 21.84 -11.03
N GLY A 439 39.16 22.49 -12.17
CA GLY A 439 40.18 23.25 -12.89
C GLY A 439 40.74 24.41 -12.07
N LEU A 440 39.88 25.20 -11.43
CA LEU A 440 40.30 26.28 -10.53
C LEU A 440 41.09 25.75 -9.32
N LEU A 441 40.66 24.63 -8.74
CA LEU A 441 41.37 23.97 -7.64
C LEU A 441 42.75 23.45 -8.06
N ARG A 442 42.87 22.91 -9.27
CA ARG A 442 44.17 22.51 -9.85
C ARG A 442 45.08 23.72 -10.01
N ASP A 443 44.57 24.84 -10.53
CA ASP A 443 45.34 26.05 -10.78
C ASP A 443 45.74 26.78 -9.47
N LEU A 444 45.00 26.56 -8.37
CA LEU A 444 45.31 27.03 -7.02
C LEU A 444 46.37 26.20 -6.28
N VAL A 445 46.78 25.04 -6.81
CA VAL A 445 47.84 24.19 -6.24
C VAL A 445 49.07 24.20 -7.17
N PRO A 446 49.91 25.26 -7.11
CA PRO A 446 51.02 25.44 -8.04
C PRO A 446 52.09 24.35 -7.91
N ASP A 447 52.85 24.13 -8.99
CA ASP A 447 54.01 23.24 -9.02
C ASP A 447 55.13 23.74 -8.11
N GLY A 448 55.12 23.26 -6.88
CA GLY A 448 56.34 22.96 -6.13
C GLY A 448 57.25 24.11 -5.69
N SER A 449 56.96 25.39 -5.93
CA SER A 449 57.87 26.47 -5.49
C SER A 449 57.29 27.61 -4.66
N GLU A 450 55.97 27.70 -4.40
CA GLU A 450 55.41 28.84 -3.64
C GLU A 450 54.32 28.48 -2.60
N PHE A 451 54.42 27.34 -1.92
CA PHE A 451 53.74 27.20 -0.62
C PHE A 451 54.64 27.75 0.48
N ALA A 452 54.74 29.08 0.56
CA ALA A 452 55.14 29.71 1.80
C ALA A 452 53.98 29.56 2.79
N ASP A 453 54.22 28.81 3.87
CA ASP A 453 53.41 28.80 5.10
C ASP A 453 52.18 27.85 5.19
N SER A 454 52.36 26.56 4.93
CA SER A 454 51.35 25.54 5.31
C SER A 454 51.98 24.31 5.99
N ASN A 455 51.48 23.92 7.16
CA ASN A 455 51.86 22.74 7.98
C ASN A 455 51.65 21.35 7.30
N LEU A 456 51.45 21.30 5.98
CA LEU A 456 51.19 20.08 5.23
C LEU A 456 52.49 19.47 4.70
N THR A 457 52.69 18.18 4.94
CA THR A 457 53.86 17.45 4.42
C THR A 457 53.83 17.38 2.89
N ASN A 458 55.00 17.28 2.26
CA ASN A 458 55.12 17.18 0.79
C ASN A 458 54.35 15.97 0.22
N ASN A 459 54.22 14.89 0.99
CA ASN A 459 53.42 13.72 0.60
C ASN A 459 51.93 14.06 0.57
N THR A 460 51.41 14.76 1.58
CA THR A 460 50.00 15.18 1.62
C THR A 460 49.64 16.13 0.47
N LYS A 461 50.55 17.02 0.08
CA LYS A 461 50.35 17.92 -1.07
C LYS A 461 50.29 17.15 -2.40
N ARG A 462 51.11 16.11 -2.54
CA ARG A 462 51.09 15.20 -3.70
C ARG A 462 49.80 14.39 -3.76
N ASP A 463 49.38 13.80 -2.65
CA ASP A 463 48.18 12.97 -2.60
C ASP A 463 46.91 13.79 -2.92
N ILE A 464 46.82 15.04 -2.43
CA ILE A 464 45.73 15.97 -2.78
C ILE A 464 45.72 16.26 -4.29
N ARG A 465 46.89 16.44 -4.91
CA ARG A 465 47.00 16.66 -6.35
C ARG A 465 46.54 15.45 -7.15
N GLU A 466 47.00 14.25 -6.79
CA GLU A 466 46.62 13.00 -7.46
C GLU A 466 45.10 12.78 -7.41
N ILE A 467 44.45 13.13 -6.28
CA ILE A 467 42.99 13.06 -6.13
C ILE A 467 42.29 14.09 -7.03
N ILE A 468 42.78 15.33 -7.09
CA ILE A 468 42.20 16.39 -7.93
C ILE A 468 42.35 16.04 -9.42
N GLU A 469 43.52 15.58 -9.85
CA GLU A 469 43.79 15.16 -11.22
C GLU A 469 42.94 13.95 -11.63
N SER A 470 42.84 12.95 -10.77
CA SER A 470 42.00 11.77 -11.03
C SER A 470 40.52 12.15 -11.13
N SER A 471 40.04 13.03 -10.24
CA SER A 471 38.65 13.51 -10.26
C SER A 471 38.35 14.37 -11.48
N PHE A 472 39.33 15.17 -11.93
CA PHE A 472 39.21 15.99 -13.14
C PHE A 472 39.14 15.13 -14.40
N ASN A 473 39.96 14.08 -14.51
CA ASN A 473 39.94 13.15 -15.65
C ASN A 473 38.63 12.36 -15.71
N VAL A 474 38.12 11.88 -14.58
CA VAL A 474 36.80 11.20 -14.53
C VAL A 474 35.67 12.14 -14.95
N ALA A 475 35.71 13.42 -14.56
CA ALA A 475 34.71 14.40 -14.97
C ALA A 475 34.74 14.65 -16.49
N ILE A 476 35.94 14.70 -17.10
CA ILE A 476 36.11 14.81 -18.56
C ILE A 476 35.60 13.55 -19.28
N ASP A 477 35.88 12.37 -18.76
CA ASP A 477 35.43 11.11 -19.36
C ASP A 477 33.89 11.02 -19.35
N ILE A 478 33.25 11.39 -18.24
CA ILE A 478 31.78 11.47 -18.15
C ILE A 478 31.23 12.52 -19.11
N GLU A 479 31.88 13.68 -19.25
CA GLU A 479 31.47 14.73 -20.20
C GLU A 479 31.59 14.25 -21.66
N SER A 480 32.60 13.45 -21.98
CA SER A 480 32.78 12.84 -23.30
C SER A 480 31.70 11.80 -23.64
N VAL A 481 31.24 11.02 -22.65
CA VAL A 481 30.17 10.02 -22.79
C VAL A 481 28.79 10.69 -22.91
N LEU A 482 28.60 11.85 -22.30
CA LEU A 482 27.33 12.60 -22.37
C LEU A 482 27.19 13.44 -23.65
N LEU A 483 28.30 13.79 -24.32
CA LEU A 483 28.33 14.61 -25.53
C LEU A 483 28.50 13.83 -26.84
N GLY A 484 28.93 12.56 -26.78
CA GLY A 484 29.01 11.63 -27.92
C GLY A 484 27.77 10.75 -28.02
#